data_AF-A0A9D8QZ25-F1
#
_entry.id   AF-A0A9D8QZ25-F1
#
_cell.length_a   1.000
_cell.length_b   1.000
_cell.length_c   1.000
_cell.angle_alpha   90.00
_cell.angle_beta   90.00
_cell.angle_gamma   90.00
#
_symmetry.space_group_name_H-M   'P 1'
#
loop_
_entity.id
_entity.type
_entity.pdbx_description
1 polymer ?
#
loop_
_entity_poly.entity_id
_entity_poly.type
_entity_poly.pdbx_seq_one_letter_code
_entity_poly.pdbx_strand_id
1 'polypeptide(L)' 'MNDIYDMCVEYGKQADGTINYVKGANIAGFMRVAKAMLAQGII' A
#
# COMPACT_ATOMS: atom_id res chain seq x y z
N MET A 1 5.59 -2.34 13.37
CA MET A 1 5.64 -0.92 12.94
C MET A 1 6.44 -0.73 11.65
N ASN A 2 7.33 -1.67 11.27
CA ASN A 2 8.09 -1.60 10.01
C ASN A 2 7.24 -1.89 8.76
N ASP A 3 6.22 -2.74 8.86
CA ASP A 3 5.43 -3.15 7.68
C ASP A 3 4.70 -2.00 6.97
N ILE A 4 4.24 -0.98 7.72
CA ILE A 4 3.57 0.19 7.12
C ILE A 4 4.59 1.08 6.42
N TYR A 5 5.79 1.23 7.01
CA TYR A 5 6.85 2.01 6.42
C TYR A 5 7.33 1.37 5.11
N ASP A 6 7.59 0.07 5.12
CA ASP A 6 8.06 -0.66 3.95
C ASP A 6 7.06 -0.60 2.80
N MET A 7 5.75 -0.75 3.08
CA MET A 7 4.72 -0.60 2.05
C MET A 7 4.61 0.84 1.53
N CYS A 8 4.76 1.85 2.38
CA CYS A 8 4.78 3.24 1.93
C CYS A 8 5.99 3.54 1.03
N VAL A 9 7.14 2.92 1.30
CA VAL A 9 8.33 3.03 0.45
C VAL A 9 8.12 2.28 -0.87
N GLU A 10 7.61 1.06 -0.83
CA GLU A 10 7.35 0.22 -2.01
C GLU A 10 6.34 0.87 -2.98
N TYR A 11 5.21 1.35 -2.45
CA TYR A 11 4.13 1.93 -3.26
C TYR A 11 4.24 3.45 -3.46
N GLY A 12 5.04 4.13 -2.64
CA GLY A 12 5.23 5.58 -2.69
C GLY A 12 6.45 6.02 -3.48
N LYS A 13 7.34 5.10 -3.88
CA LYS A 13 8.54 5.42 -4.66
C LYS A 13 8.17 5.93 -6.05
N GLN A 14 8.64 7.13 -6.37
CA GLN A 14 8.43 7.80 -7.63
C GLN A 14 9.63 7.59 -8.57
N ALA A 15 9.42 7.83 -9.86
CA ALA A 15 10.46 7.65 -10.89
C ALA A 15 11.67 8.58 -10.70
N ASP A 16 11.48 9.71 -10.01
CA ASP A 16 12.52 10.67 -9.65
C ASP A 16 13.32 10.27 -8.39
N GLY A 17 13.00 9.13 -7.78
CA GLY A 17 13.66 8.63 -6.56
C GLY A 17 13.09 9.19 -5.26
N THR A 18 12.10 10.08 -5.31
CA THR A 18 11.41 10.59 -4.12
C THR A 18 10.36 9.59 -3.61
N ILE A 19 10.03 9.67 -2.33
CA ILE A 19 9.00 8.82 -1.71
C ILE A 19 7.81 9.69 -1.31
N ASN A 20 6.66 9.42 -1.92
CA ASN A 20 5.39 10.01 -1.52
C ASN A 20 4.67 9.10 -0.52
N TYR A 21 4.90 9.35 0.76
CA TYR A 21 4.33 8.56 1.85
C TYR A 21 2.80 8.60 1.92
N VAL A 22 2.16 9.72 1.54
CA VAL A 22 0.70 9.83 1.54
C VAL A 22 0.10 8.93 0.46
N LYS A 23 0.67 8.97 -0.74
CA LYS A 23 0.28 8.08 -1.84
C LYS A 23 0.56 6.62 -1.49
N GLY A 24 1.74 6.34 -0.94
CA GLY A 24 2.13 5.00 -0.49
C GLY A 24 1.18 4.43 0.57
N ALA A 25 0.83 5.22 1.59
CA ALA A 25 -0.08 4.81 2.65
C ALA A 25 -1.49 4.49 2.13
N ASN A 26 -2.01 5.30 1.20
CA ASN A 26 -3.33 5.07 0.59
C ASN A 26 -3.36 3.77 -0.23
N ILE A 27 -2.33 3.51 -1.04
CA ILE A 27 -2.22 2.28 -1.84
C ILE A 27 -2.06 1.07 -0.92
N ALA A 28 -1.20 1.16 0.08
CA ALA A 28 -0.96 0.11 1.06
C ALA A 28 -2.23 -0.26 1.84
N GLY A 29 -2.99 0.75 2.27
CA GLY A 29 -4.28 0.58 2.95
C GLY A 29 -5.32 -0.08 2.05
N PHE A 30 -5.46 0.41 0.82
CA PHE A 30 -6.35 -0.19 -0.18
C PHE A 30 -5.99 -1.65 -0.47
N MET A 31 -4.71 -1.95 -0.64
CA MET A 31 -4.23 -3.30 -0.97
C MET A 31 -4.56 -4.32 0.12
N ARG A 32 -4.51 -3.92 1.39
CA ARG A 32 -4.94 -4.79 2.51
C ARG A 32 -6.42 -5.12 2.44
N VAL A 33 -7.26 -4.12 2.19
CA VAL A 33 -8.72 -4.32 2.08
C VAL A 33 -9.07 -5.13 0.83
N ALA A 34 -8.44 -4.82 -0.32
CA ALA A 34 -8.64 -5.55 -1.56
C ALA A 34 -8.23 -7.03 -1.43
N LYS A 35 -7.09 -7.32 -0.78
CA LYS A 35 -6.68 -8.71 -0.49
C LYS A 35 -7.67 -9.42 0.42
N ALA A 36 -8.21 -8.74 1.44
CA ALA A 36 -9.22 -9.31 2.31
C ALA A 36 -10.53 -9.59 1.56
N MET A 37 -10.98 -8.65 0.70
CA MET A 37 -12.16 -8.83 -0.16
C MET A 37 -11.99 -9.99 -1.15
N LEU A 38 -10.82 -10.12 -1.79
CA LEU A 38 -10.51 -11.24 -2.66
C LEU A 38 -10.48 -12.58 -1.92
N ALA A 39 -9.91 -12.60 -0.71
CA ALA A 39 -9.85 -13.82 0.10
C ALA A 39 -11.23 -14.24 0.63
N GLN A 40 -12.11 -13.28 0.91
CA GLN A 40 -13.48 -13.54 1.34
C GLN A 40 -14.41 -13.96 0.18
N GLY A 41 -14.01 -13.69 -1.07
CA GLY A 41 -14.78 -14.01 -2.26
C GLY A 41 -15.96 -13.07 -2.49
N ILE A 42 -16.78 -13.36 -3.51
CA ILE A 42 -18.08 -12.71 -3.68
C ILE A 42 -19.03 -13.32 -2.65
N ILE A 43 -19.43 -12.52 -1.67
CA ILE A 43 -20.50 -12.86 -0.71
C ILE A 43 -21.86 -12.55 -1.33
#